data_AF-A0A3A9A7W8-F1
#
_entry.id   AF-A0A3A9A7W8-F1
#
_cell.length_a   1.000
_cell.length_b   1.000
_cell.length_c   1.000
_cell.angle_alpha   90.00
_cell.angle_beta   90.00
_cell.angle_gamma   90.00
#
_symmetry.space_group_name_H-M   'P 1'
#
loop_
_entity.id
_entity.type
_entity.pdbx_description
1 polymer ?
#
loop_
_entity_poly.entity_id
_entity_poly.type
_entity_poly.pdbx_seq_one_letter_code
_entity_poly.pdbx_strand_id
1 'polypeptide(L)'
;MKRSPLAVAAAVIALGMTVSLAACEGQIPTVSAPTESASANPDLTEDQEQEMREALLKTIEDCNEQKNPANLGQAMSGPELEIRTSELQVAQKTGKLDPKTTIPTDITQTVIPTDNGWPRSVFSITTTTEDQQSKRLLVFTQGDARENYKLWGVARLFQGVEMPKFTVPSIGSQMGHPTDENLVMTPEQAVQRYADVLQNGTKSQYAGDFADDYFRQDLQNLSQTVQQGMERNKGSQEQTFTPVDGQMQIMRSSEGGDLVVAQINSVWTRTAGEGRESLPASDSERALFGDGKATSTMKVTYVNVIAMYIPPAKSGAQITTVGAERQPVKVEAV
;
A
#
# COMPACT_ATOMS: atom_id res chain seq x y z
N MET A 1 -28.18 -14.06 97.58
CA MET A 1 -27.20 -14.69 98.49
C MET A 1 -25.89 -14.93 97.74
N LYS A 2 -24.79 -14.47 98.35
CA LYS A 2 -23.37 -14.83 98.16
C LYS A 2 -23.05 -16.09 97.32
N ARG A 3 -22.17 -15.91 96.31
CA ARG A 3 -20.81 -16.48 96.12
C ARG A 3 -20.48 -16.91 94.68
N SER A 4 -19.51 -16.22 94.08
CA SER A 4 -18.54 -16.79 93.13
C SER A 4 -17.55 -17.66 93.92
N PRO A 5 -16.86 -18.69 93.35
CA PRO A 5 -15.59 -18.42 92.64
C PRO A 5 -15.10 -19.44 91.58
N LEU A 6 -14.12 -18.98 90.78
CA LEU A 6 -12.96 -19.71 90.19
C LEU A 6 -13.23 -20.89 89.20
N ALA A 7 -12.40 -21.26 88.24
CA ALA A 7 -11.24 -20.74 87.52
C ALA A 7 -10.72 -21.90 86.66
N VAL A 8 -10.21 -21.61 85.45
CA VAL A 8 -9.12 -22.35 84.76
C VAL A 8 -9.41 -23.78 84.25
N ALA A 9 -9.51 -23.93 82.93
CA ALA A 9 -8.77 -24.91 82.10
C ALA A 9 -9.20 -24.69 80.62
N ALA A 10 -8.40 -23.97 79.82
CA ALA A 10 -7.47 -24.55 78.85
C ALA A 10 -8.20 -25.20 77.65
N ALA A 11 -8.46 -24.44 76.58
CA ALA A 11 -7.53 -24.24 75.47
C ALA A 11 -7.35 -25.47 74.56
N VAL A 12 -8.40 -25.87 73.84
CA VAL A 12 -8.36 -26.51 72.51
C VAL A 12 -9.71 -26.18 71.86
N ILE A 13 -9.78 -26.05 70.53
CA ILE A 13 -10.99 -25.78 69.71
C ILE A 13 -11.27 -24.29 69.48
N ALA A 14 -10.32 -23.58 68.88
CA ALA A 14 -10.60 -22.34 68.13
C ALA A 14 -9.51 -22.06 67.06
N LEU A 15 -9.08 -23.11 66.34
CA LEU A 15 -8.24 -22.99 65.14
C LEU A 15 -8.79 -24.00 64.12
N GLY A 16 -9.91 -23.66 63.51
CA GLY A 16 -10.58 -24.54 62.56
C GLY A 16 -11.63 -23.87 61.68
N MET A 17 -11.57 -22.54 61.51
CA MET A 17 -12.49 -21.81 60.61
C MET A 17 -11.83 -20.59 59.95
N THR A 18 -10.63 -20.75 59.39
CA THR A 18 -10.04 -19.76 58.47
C THR A 18 -9.31 -20.40 57.28
N VAL A 19 -9.81 -21.50 56.75
CA VAL A 19 -9.31 -22.09 55.50
C VAL A 19 -10.48 -22.32 54.55
N SER A 20 -10.95 -21.24 53.93
CA SER A 20 -11.92 -21.32 52.82
C SER A 20 -11.88 -20.10 51.92
N LEU A 21 -10.70 -19.55 51.63
CA LEU A 21 -10.53 -18.51 50.59
C LEU A 21 -9.13 -18.55 49.91
N ALA A 22 -8.62 -19.75 49.60
CA ALA A 22 -7.40 -19.89 48.80
C ALA A 22 -7.42 -21.13 47.89
N ALA A 23 -8.54 -21.39 47.20
CA ALA A 23 -8.66 -22.51 46.26
C ALA A 23 -9.17 -22.09 44.87
N CYS A 24 -8.84 -20.87 44.45
CA CYS A 24 -8.87 -20.46 43.05
C CYS A 24 -7.54 -19.78 42.68
N GLU A 25 -6.41 -20.40 43.01
CA GLU A 25 -5.24 -20.24 42.14
C GLU A 25 -5.52 -21.09 40.90
N GLY A 26 -6.39 -20.56 40.03
CA GLY A 26 -6.42 -21.00 38.64
C GLY A 26 -5.01 -20.82 38.13
N GLN A 27 -4.35 -21.94 37.81
CA GLN A 27 -3.04 -21.98 37.23
C GLN A 27 -3.00 -20.95 36.10
N ILE A 28 -2.29 -19.84 36.31
CA ILE A 28 -2.08 -18.83 35.28
C ILE A 28 -1.49 -19.64 34.12
N PRO A 29 -2.09 -19.65 32.92
CA PRO A 29 -1.51 -20.38 31.81
C PRO A 29 -0.09 -19.86 31.65
N THR A 30 0.88 -20.70 32.00
CA THR A 30 2.28 -20.44 31.72
C THR A 30 2.36 -20.28 30.22
N VAL A 31 2.67 -19.06 29.78
CA VAL A 31 2.96 -18.80 28.37
C VAL A 31 4.13 -19.70 28.04
N SER A 32 3.87 -20.82 27.38
CA SER A 32 4.91 -21.61 26.75
C SER A 32 5.62 -20.64 25.83
N ALA A 33 6.93 -20.43 26.06
CA ALA A 33 7.76 -19.72 25.09
C ALA A 33 7.46 -20.31 23.71
N PRO A 34 7.25 -19.49 22.67
CA PRO A 34 6.92 -20.00 21.36
C PRO A 34 8.03 -20.98 21.00
N THR A 35 7.67 -22.24 20.83
CA THR A 35 8.54 -23.23 20.19
C THR A 35 8.89 -22.62 18.84
N GLU A 36 10.16 -22.24 18.66
CA GLU A 36 10.73 -21.89 17.36
C GLU A 36 10.55 -23.10 16.44
N SER A 37 9.45 -23.08 15.69
CA SER A 37 9.06 -23.89 14.52
C SER A 37 7.53 -24.04 14.53
N ALA A 38 6.77 -22.95 14.59
CA ALA A 38 5.45 -22.98 13.95
C ALA A 38 5.73 -23.19 12.46
N SER A 39 5.27 -24.30 11.88
CA SER A 39 5.34 -24.51 10.43
C SER A 39 4.77 -23.28 9.75
N ALA A 40 5.53 -22.69 8.81
CA ALA A 40 5.12 -21.54 8.01
C ALA A 40 3.88 -21.93 7.20
N ASN A 41 2.70 -21.73 7.80
CA ASN A 41 1.41 -21.95 7.17
C ASN A 41 0.88 -20.61 6.67
N PRO A 42 0.12 -20.57 5.57
CA PRO A 42 -0.59 -19.36 5.15
C PRO A 42 -1.40 -18.77 6.30
N ASP A 43 -1.36 -17.45 6.45
CA ASP A 43 -2.08 -16.73 7.50
C ASP A 43 -3.61 -16.70 7.29
N LEU A 44 -4.05 -16.89 6.04
CA LEU A 44 -5.44 -16.99 5.61
C LEU A 44 -5.65 -18.27 4.79
N THR A 45 -6.88 -18.79 4.83
CA THR A 45 -7.36 -19.70 3.79
C THR A 45 -7.76 -18.93 2.52
N GLU A 46 -7.88 -19.63 1.40
CA GLU A 46 -8.38 -19.04 0.15
C GLU A 46 -9.81 -18.49 0.32
N ASP A 47 -10.68 -19.23 1.02
CA ASP A 47 -12.04 -18.78 1.33
C ASP A 47 -12.04 -17.49 2.18
N GLN A 48 -11.16 -17.40 3.18
CA GLN A 48 -11.02 -16.20 4.01
C GLN A 48 -10.50 -15.01 3.22
N GLU A 49 -9.52 -15.21 2.33
CA GLU A 49 -9.08 -14.15 1.41
C GLU A 49 -10.22 -13.67 0.53
N GLN A 50 -11.00 -14.60 -0.03
CA GLN A 50 -12.10 -14.27 -0.92
C GLN A 50 -13.19 -13.47 -0.20
N GLU A 51 -13.64 -13.94 0.97
CA GLU A 51 -14.64 -13.24 1.78
C GLU A 51 -14.17 -11.83 2.16
N MET A 52 -12.90 -11.71 2.58
CA MET A 52 -12.28 -10.42 2.92
C MET A 52 -12.23 -9.48 1.71
N ARG A 53 -11.73 -9.95 0.57
CA ARG A 53 -11.61 -9.17 -0.66
C ARG A 53 -12.98 -8.69 -1.14
N GLU A 54 -13.97 -9.59 -1.22
CA GLU A 54 -15.31 -9.23 -1.68
C GLU A 54 -15.98 -8.19 -0.76
N ALA A 55 -15.83 -8.33 0.56
CA ALA A 55 -16.38 -7.36 1.52
C ALA A 55 -15.75 -5.97 1.37
N LEU A 56 -14.43 -5.89 1.18
CA LEU A 56 -13.73 -4.64 0.94
C LEU A 56 -14.16 -4.01 -0.40
N LEU A 57 -14.18 -4.80 -1.48
CA LEU A 57 -14.59 -4.32 -2.81
C LEU A 57 -16.04 -3.85 -2.83
N LYS A 58 -16.94 -4.50 -2.09
CA LYS A 58 -18.33 -4.05 -1.94
C LYS A 58 -18.41 -2.66 -1.28
N THR A 59 -17.62 -2.43 -0.23
CA THR A 59 -17.56 -1.12 0.45
C THR A 59 -17.02 -0.03 -0.47
N ILE A 60 -16.02 -0.38 -1.29
CA ILE A 60 -15.44 0.53 -2.30
C ILE A 60 -16.48 0.86 -3.37
N GLU A 61 -17.24 -0.12 -3.85
CA GLU A 61 -18.28 0.11 -4.84
C GLU A 61 -19.42 0.98 -4.31
N ASP A 62 -19.83 0.80 -3.05
CA ASP A 62 -20.81 1.68 -2.41
C ASP A 62 -20.32 3.14 -2.35
N CYS A 63 -19.01 3.35 -2.13
CA CYS A 63 -18.40 4.68 -2.19
C CYS A 63 -18.35 5.23 -3.62
N ASN A 64 -18.12 4.37 -4.63
CA ASN A 64 -18.11 4.74 -6.04
C ASN A 64 -19.50 5.19 -6.52
N GLU A 65 -20.54 4.41 -6.23
CA GLU A 65 -21.93 4.71 -6.59
C GLU A 65 -22.39 6.04 -6.00
N GLN A 66 -22.04 6.28 -4.74
CA GLN A 66 -22.36 7.52 -4.01
C GLN A 66 -21.43 8.68 -4.38
N LYS A 67 -20.32 8.41 -5.07
CA LYS A 67 -19.22 9.35 -5.29
C LYS A 67 -18.81 10.02 -3.99
N ASN A 68 -18.66 9.25 -2.91
CA ASN A 68 -18.45 9.78 -1.58
C ASN A 68 -17.28 9.09 -0.86
N PRO A 69 -16.19 9.81 -0.52
CA PRO A 69 -15.03 9.20 0.12
C PRO A 69 -15.21 8.92 1.62
N ALA A 70 -16.29 9.35 2.26
CA ALA A 70 -16.43 9.33 3.72
C ALA A 70 -16.21 7.95 4.37
N ASN A 71 -16.62 6.87 3.69
CA ASN A 71 -16.50 5.51 4.20
C ASN A 71 -15.30 4.73 3.64
N LEU A 72 -14.49 5.31 2.73
CA LEU A 72 -13.36 4.62 2.12
C LEU A 72 -12.35 4.10 3.15
N GLY A 73 -12.14 4.83 4.25
CA GLY A 73 -11.21 4.42 5.32
C GLY A 73 -11.60 3.12 6.04
N GLN A 74 -12.82 2.60 5.83
CA GLN A 74 -13.23 1.29 6.31
C GLN A 74 -12.64 0.16 5.46
N ALA A 75 -12.41 0.40 4.17
CA ALA A 75 -11.93 -0.60 3.22
C ALA A 75 -10.49 -0.37 2.74
N MET A 76 -9.99 0.85 2.82
CA MET A 76 -8.70 1.26 2.27
C MET A 76 -7.80 1.92 3.30
N SER A 77 -6.49 1.82 3.07
CA SER A 77 -5.44 2.45 3.87
C SER A 77 -4.29 2.91 2.97
N GLY A 78 -3.27 3.54 3.55
CA GLY A 78 -2.03 3.87 2.84
C GLY A 78 -2.25 4.73 1.58
N PRO A 79 -1.44 4.55 0.52
CA PRO A 79 -1.55 5.32 -0.72
C PRO A 79 -2.90 5.13 -1.41
N GLU A 80 -3.51 3.94 -1.34
CA GLU A 80 -4.78 3.70 -2.01
C GLU A 80 -5.90 4.57 -1.44
N LEU A 81 -5.96 4.75 -0.12
CA LEU A 81 -6.95 5.63 0.50
C LEU A 81 -6.82 7.07 -0.01
N GLU A 82 -5.59 7.57 -0.18
CA GLU A 82 -5.33 8.93 -0.66
C GLU A 82 -5.73 9.08 -2.15
N ILE A 83 -5.32 8.13 -2.99
CA ILE A 83 -5.65 8.08 -4.42
C ILE A 83 -7.17 8.07 -4.60
N ARG A 84 -7.87 7.16 -3.92
CA ARG A 84 -9.31 6.94 -4.07
C ARG A 84 -10.11 8.10 -3.50
N THR A 85 -9.64 8.72 -2.43
CA THR A 85 -10.24 9.95 -1.92
C THR A 85 -10.19 11.05 -2.98
N SER A 86 -9.04 11.25 -3.64
CA SER A 86 -8.91 12.22 -4.73
C SER A 86 -9.84 11.87 -5.90
N GLU A 87 -9.86 10.61 -6.36
CA GLU A 87 -10.70 10.19 -7.49
C GLU A 87 -12.19 10.41 -7.24
N LEU A 88 -12.68 10.13 -6.02
CA LEU A 88 -14.07 10.41 -5.67
C LEU A 88 -14.34 11.91 -5.54
N GLN A 89 -13.41 12.70 -5.00
CA GLN A 89 -13.53 14.17 -4.98
C GLN A 89 -13.61 14.76 -6.39
N VAL A 90 -12.78 14.26 -7.31
CA VAL A 90 -12.86 14.62 -8.73
C VAL A 90 -14.23 14.22 -9.30
N ALA A 91 -14.69 13.00 -9.06
CA ALA A 91 -15.98 12.51 -9.55
C ALA A 91 -17.18 13.31 -9.01
N GLN A 92 -17.11 13.83 -7.78
CA GLN A 92 -18.13 14.75 -7.24
C GLN A 92 -18.24 16.04 -8.04
N LYS A 93 -17.13 16.55 -8.56
CA LYS A 93 -17.08 17.81 -9.32
C LYS A 93 -17.38 17.62 -10.80
N THR A 94 -16.89 16.54 -11.39
CA THR A 94 -17.05 16.25 -12.83
C THR A 94 -18.33 15.46 -13.13
N GLY A 95 -18.94 14.84 -12.12
CA GLY A 95 -20.08 13.95 -12.27
C GLY A 95 -19.71 12.55 -12.78
N LYS A 96 -18.44 12.28 -13.09
CA LYS A 96 -17.98 11.02 -13.69
C LYS A 96 -16.77 10.47 -12.94
N LEU A 97 -16.84 9.18 -12.61
CA LEU A 97 -15.68 8.41 -12.15
C LEU A 97 -14.86 7.94 -13.36
N ASP A 98 -13.54 8.00 -13.24
CA ASP A 98 -12.63 7.57 -14.31
C ASP A 98 -12.76 6.05 -14.51
N PRO A 99 -13.03 5.51 -15.72
CA PRO A 99 -13.11 4.07 -15.94
C PRO A 99 -11.89 3.27 -15.46
N LYS A 100 -10.72 3.91 -15.32
CA LYS A 100 -9.51 3.26 -14.79
C LYS A 100 -9.68 2.76 -13.34
N THR A 101 -10.65 3.31 -12.61
CA THR A 101 -10.92 3.02 -11.19
C THR A 101 -11.55 1.66 -10.92
N THR A 102 -12.17 1.05 -11.94
CA THR A 102 -12.91 -0.22 -11.79
C THR A 102 -11.98 -1.32 -11.31
N ILE A 103 -12.23 -1.96 -10.17
CA ILE A 103 -11.45 -3.11 -9.71
C ILE A 103 -12.25 -4.40 -9.97
N PRO A 104 -11.79 -5.31 -10.85
CA PRO A 104 -12.47 -6.58 -11.04
C PRO A 104 -12.46 -7.40 -9.75
N THR A 105 -13.59 -8.03 -9.43
CA THR A 105 -13.70 -8.93 -8.28
C THR A 105 -12.96 -10.23 -8.52
N ASP A 106 -13.03 -10.77 -9.74
CA ASP A 106 -12.38 -12.03 -10.10
C ASP A 106 -10.85 -11.89 -10.10
N ILE A 107 -10.19 -12.91 -9.58
CA ILE A 107 -8.74 -12.99 -9.43
C ILE A 107 -8.16 -14.10 -10.31
N THR A 108 -6.98 -13.85 -10.86
CA THR A 108 -6.19 -14.86 -11.58
C THR A 108 -5.12 -15.50 -10.70
N GLN A 109 -4.73 -14.84 -9.62
CA GLN A 109 -3.73 -15.34 -8.68
C GLN A 109 -3.87 -14.62 -7.34
N THR A 110 -3.68 -15.36 -6.25
CA THR A 110 -3.56 -14.83 -4.88
C THR A 110 -2.27 -15.36 -4.28
N VAL A 111 -1.61 -14.55 -3.46
CA VAL A 111 -0.39 -14.89 -2.74
C VAL A 111 -0.60 -14.51 -1.28
N ILE A 112 -0.62 -15.52 -0.43
CA ILE A 112 -0.90 -15.41 1.00
C ILE A 112 0.43 -15.54 1.76
N PRO A 113 0.75 -14.63 2.70
CA PRO A 113 2.01 -14.68 3.42
C PRO A 113 2.00 -15.80 4.48
N THR A 114 3.19 -16.25 4.87
CA THR A 114 3.40 -17.30 5.88
C THR A 114 4.04 -16.78 7.17
N ASP A 115 4.27 -15.47 7.22
CA ASP A 115 5.07 -14.81 8.24
C ASP A 115 4.35 -14.70 9.59
N ASN A 116 5.11 -14.98 10.64
CA ASN A 116 4.69 -14.76 12.02
C ASN A 116 5.04 -13.33 12.42
N GLY A 117 4.16 -12.39 12.18
CA GLY A 117 4.38 -10.99 12.56
C GLY A 117 3.38 -10.04 11.93
N TRP A 118 3.64 -8.75 12.12
CA TRP A 118 2.87 -7.65 11.57
C TRP A 118 3.82 -6.56 11.03
N PRO A 119 3.45 -5.84 9.97
CA PRO A 119 2.24 -6.01 9.17
C PRO A 119 2.27 -7.30 8.34
N ARG A 120 1.09 -7.75 7.86
CA ARG A 120 0.95 -8.86 6.91
C ARG A 120 0.32 -8.37 5.62
N SER A 121 0.80 -8.86 4.48
CA SER A 121 0.27 -8.44 3.18
C SER A 121 -0.10 -9.60 2.28
N VAL A 122 -1.32 -9.55 1.74
CA VAL A 122 -1.83 -10.45 0.70
C VAL A 122 -1.76 -9.74 -0.64
N PHE A 123 -1.22 -10.41 -1.64
CA PHE A 123 -1.10 -9.89 -3.00
C PHE A 123 -2.06 -10.67 -3.90
N SER A 124 -2.98 -9.97 -4.55
CA SER A 124 -3.95 -10.58 -5.47
C SER A 124 -3.88 -9.89 -6.84
N ILE A 125 -3.91 -10.68 -7.91
CA ILE A 125 -3.90 -10.18 -9.29
C ILE A 125 -5.27 -10.42 -9.90
N THR A 126 -5.95 -9.36 -10.29
CA THR A 126 -7.30 -9.45 -10.87
C THR A 126 -7.29 -10.10 -12.26
N THR A 127 -8.47 -10.46 -12.76
CA THR A 127 -8.72 -10.57 -14.20
C THR A 127 -8.62 -9.20 -14.88
N THR A 128 -8.70 -9.15 -16.21
CA THR A 128 -8.92 -7.89 -16.93
C THR A 128 -10.31 -7.34 -16.62
N THR A 129 -10.50 -6.03 -16.76
CA THR A 129 -11.86 -5.46 -16.71
C THR A 129 -12.70 -5.95 -17.89
N GLU A 130 -14.01 -5.75 -17.81
CA GLU A 130 -14.94 -6.05 -18.91
C GLU A 130 -14.55 -5.34 -20.22
N ASP A 131 -14.07 -4.10 -20.12
CA ASP A 131 -13.54 -3.29 -21.24
C ASP A 131 -12.07 -3.60 -21.60
N GLN A 132 -11.53 -4.73 -21.14
CA GLN A 132 -10.21 -5.25 -21.48
C GLN A 132 -9.03 -4.38 -21.03
N GLN A 133 -9.20 -3.57 -19.99
CA GLN A 133 -8.07 -2.90 -19.34
C GLN A 133 -7.18 -3.91 -18.63
N SER A 134 -5.91 -3.53 -18.45
CA SER A 134 -4.91 -4.33 -17.75
C SER A 134 -5.41 -4.84 -16.40
N LYS A 135 -4.89 -6.01 -16.02
CA LYS A 135 -5.02 -6.56 -14.67
C LYS A 135 -4.49 -5.58 -13.62
N ARG A 136 -5.02 -5.67 -12.40
CA ARG A 136 -4.56 -4.91 -11.25
C ARG A 136 -3.85 -5.83 -10.28
N LEU A 137 -2.72 -5.37 -9.76
CA LEU A 137 -2.10 -5.92 -8.57
C LEU A 137 -2.71 -5.20 -7.37
N LEU A 138 -3.41 -5.95 -6.52
CA LEU A 138 -4.01 -5.50 -5.28
C LEU A 138 -3.12 -5.94 -4.12
N VAL A 139 -2.85 -5.02 -3.20
CA VAL A 139 -2.11 -5.28 -1.96
C VAL A 139 -3.03 -5.02 -0.78
N PHE A 140 -3.45 -6.07 -0.10
CA PHE A 140 -4.20 -5.97 1.14
C PHE A 140 -3.23 -6.05 2.31
N THR A 141 -3.37 -5.17 3.30
CA THR A 141 -2.48 -5.16 4.48
C THR A 141 -3.29 -5.16 5.76
N GLN A 142 -2.80 -5.91 6.75
CA GLN A 142 -3.27 -5.92 8.12
C GLN A 142 -2.12 -5.44 9.02
N GLY A 143 -2.34 -4.35 9.75
CA GLY A 143 -1.28 -3.66 10.51
C GLY A 143 -0.98 -4.29 11.87
N ASP A 144 -1.99 -4.87 12.52
CA ASP A 144 -1.84 -5.64 13.76
C ASP A 144 -2.94 -6.71 13.93
N ALA A 145 -2.82 -7.55 14.96
CA ALA A 145 -3.72 -8.68 15.21
C ALA A 145 -5.19 -8.34 15.50
N ARG A 146 -5.51 -7.07 15.76
CA ARG A 146 -6.86 -6.58 16.05
C ARG A 146 -7.42 -5.73 14.91
N GLU A 147 -6.60 -5.37 13.94
CA GLU A 147 -7.06 -4.67 12.75
C GLU A 147 -7.58 -5.67 11.71
N ASN A 148 -8.49 -5.22 10.85
CA ASN A 148 -8.88 -5.98 9.66
C ASN A 148 -7.95 -5.64 8.50
N TYR A 149 -7.83 -6.55 7.53
CA TYR A 149 -7.19 -6.21 6.26
C TYR A 149 -7.89 -5.04 5.59
N LYS A 150 -7.10 -4.18 4.96
CA LYS A 150 -7.57 -3.10 4.07
C LYS A 150 -6.77 -3.11 2.80
N LEU A 151 -7.37 -2.65 1.70
CA LEU A 151 -6.66 -2.42 0.46
C LEU A 151 -5.68 -1.24 0.66
N TRP A 152 -4.38 -1.54 0.64
CA TRP A 152 -3.31 -0.58 0.90
C TRP A 152 -2.78 0.05 -0.39
N GLY A 153 -2.73 -0.73 -1.48
CA GLY A 153 -2.22 -0.26 -2.77
C GLY A 153 -2.82 -1.01 -3.94
N VAL A 154 -3.04 -0.29 -5.04
CA VAL A 154 -3.36 -0.84 -6.35
C VAL A 154 -2.33 -0.35 -7.37
N ALA A 155 -1.80 -1.27 -8.17
CA ALA A 155 -1.02 -0.93 -9.36
C ALA A 155 -1.66 -1.56 -10.60
N ARG A 156 -1.88 -0.77 -11.65
CA ARG A 156 -2.24 -1.32 -12.96
C ARG A 156 -1.02 -1.97 -13.59
N LEU A 157 -1.12 -3.25 -13.90
CA LEU A 157 -0.04 -3.99 -14.54
C LEU A 157 0.14 -3.53 -15.98
N PHE A 158 1.39 -3.50 -16.45
CA PHE A 158 1.66 -3.18 -17.84
C PHE A 158 1.18 -4.31 -18.76
N GLN A 159 0.75 -3.93 -19.96
CA GLN A 159 0.25 -4.89 -20.95
C GLN A 159 1.34 -5.89 -21.32
N GLY A 160 1.04 -7.19 -21.22
CA GLY A 160 1.97 -8.26 -21.56
C GLY A 160 3.14 -8.44 -20.60
N VAL A 161 3.15 -7.78 -19.43
CA VAL A 161 4.24 -7.94 -18.47
C VAL A 161 4.25 -9.34 -17.86
N GLU A 162 5.45 -9.90 -17.70
CA GLU A 162 5.65 -11.16 -17.00
C GLU A 162 5.75 -10.90 -15.51
N MET A 163 4.81 -11.47 -14.74
CA MET A 163 4.86 -11.45 -13.29
C MET A 163 5.80 -12.54 -12.77
N PRO A 164 6.56 -12.28 -11.69
CA PRO A 164 7.34 -13.33 -11.05
C PRO A 164 6.44 -14.44 -10.53
N LYS A 165 7.00 -15.64 -10.40
CA LYS A 165 6.22 -16.78 -9.87
C LYS A 165 6.13 -16.71 -8.36
N PHE A 166 4.99 -17.11 -7.83
CA PHE A 166 4.78 -17.28 -6.40
C PHE A 166 4.36 -18.72 -6.13
N THR A 167 4.45 -19.13 -4.88
CA THR A 167 3.85 -20.38 -4.43
C THR A 167 2.32 -20.28 -4.52
N VAL A 168 1.66 -21.44 -4.56
CA VAL A 168 0.20 -21.50 -4.51
C VAL A 168 -0.30 -21.05 -3.14
N PRO A 169 -1.51 -20.47 -3.03
CA PRO A 169 -2.04 -19.94 -1.77
C PRO A 169 -1.99 -20.92 -0.59
N SER A 170 -2.29 -22.20 -0.82
CA SER A 170 -2.28 -23.26 0.19
C SER A 170 -0.90 -23.58 0.78
N ILE A 171 0.18 -23.14 0.13
CA ILE A 171 1.56 -23.19 0.66
C ILE A 171 1.97 -21.83 1.20
N GLY A 172 1.62 -20.75 0.49
CA GLY A 172 1.92 -19.38 0.87
C GLY A 172 3.37 -18.98 0.58
N SER A 173 3.62 -17.67 0.56
CA SER A 173 4.94 -17.07 0.29
C SER A 173 5.48 -16.39 1.55
N GLN A 174 6.78 -16.13 1.60
CA GLN A 174 7.35 -15.25 2.63
C GLN A 174 7.23 -13.79 2.18
N MET A 175 7.07 -12.88 3.12
CA MET A 175 7.25 -11.46 2.86
C MET A 175 8.75 -11.16 2.69
N GLY A 176 9.06 -10.18 1.85
CA GLY A 176 10.43 -9.68 1.71
C GLY A 176 10.77 -8.64 2.78
N HIS A 177 12.04 -8.22 2.80
CA HIS A 177 12.52 -7.20 3.74
C HIS A 177 13.08 -5.99 2.98
N PRO A 178 12.82 -4.74 3.43
CA PRO A 178 13.29 -3.53 2.75
C PRO A 178 14.81 -3.46 2.52
N THR A 179 15.57 -4.15 3.38
CA THR A 179 17.04 -4.19 3.36
C THR A 179 17.60 -5.55 2.90
N ASP A 180 16.85 -6.38 2.16
CA ASP A 180 17.38 -7.68 1.71
C ASP A 180 18.55 -7.51 0.72
N GLU A 181 19.74 -7.92 1.15
CA GLU A 181 20.99 -7.85 0.38
C GLU A 181 21.20 -9.06 -0.55
N ASN A 182 20.30 -10.06 -0.54
CA ASN A 182 20.38 -11.23 -1.44
C ASN A 182 19.87 -10.94 -2.86
N LEU A 183 19.44 -9.72 -3.12
CA LEU A 183 18.92 -9.24 -4.40
C LEU A 183 19.96 -8.42 -5.16
N VAL A 184 19.71 -8.12 -6.43
CA VAL A 184 20.61 -7.24 -7.23
C VAL A 184 20.76 -5.85 -6.61
N MET A 185 19.79 -5.45 -5.79
CA MET A 185 19.76 -4.23 -4.99
C MET A 185 18.73 -4.41 -3.87
N THR A 186 18.92 -3.75 -2.72
CA THR A 186 17.86 -3.80 -1.68
C THR A 186 16.59 -3.11 -2.17
N PRO A 187 15.39 -3.54 -1.71
CA PRO A 187 14.13 -2.89 -2.07
C PRO A 187 14.10 -1.37 -1.80
N GLU A 188 14.63 -0.91 -0.66
CA GLU A 188 14.73 0.53 -0.36
C GLU A 188 15.58 1.28 -1.39
N GLN A 189 16.75 0.74 -1.73
CA GLN A 189 17.65 1.34 -2.70
C GLN A 189 17.03 1.34 -4.10
N ALA A 190 16.31 0.28 -4.48
CA ALA A 190 15.65 0.17 -5.77
C ALA A 190 14.58 1.26 -5.94
N VAL A 191 13.73 1.47 -4.94
CA VAL A 191 12.70 2.52 -5.00
C VAL A 191 13.32 3.91 -5.00
N GLN A 192 14.38 4.14 -4.21
CA GLN A 192 15.10 5.41 -4.20
C GLN A 192 15.74 5.73 -5.55
N ARG A 193 16.40 4.76 -6.18
CA ARG A 193 17.02 4.94 -7.49
C ARG A 193 15.98 5.05 -8.59
N TYR A 194 14.88 4.31 -8.51
CA TYR A 194 13.79 4.44 -9.48
C TYR A 194 13.19 5.86 -9.46
N ALA A 195 13.03 6.48 -8.29
CA ALA A 195 12.61 7.88 -8.19
C ALA A 195 13.57 8.84 -8.90
N ASP A 196 14.89 8.64 -8.78
CA ASP A 196 15.88 9.43 -9.53
C ASP A 196 15.76 9.19 -11.04
N VAL A 197 15.52 7.95 -11.48
CA VAL A 197 15.30 7.62 -12.88
C VAL A 197 13.99 8.24 -13.41
N LEU A 198 12.92 8.33 -12.60
CA LEU A 198 11.69 9.04 -12.98
C LEU A 198 11.95 10.53 -13.19
N GLN A 199 12.83 11.14 -12.39
CA GLN A 199 13.17 12.56 -12.49
C GLN A 199 14.13 12.87 -13.66
N ASN A 200 15.15 12.04 -13.86
CA ASN A 200 16.26 12.32 -14.77
C ASN A 200 16.20 11.52 -16.08
N GLY A 201 15.29 10.53 -16.18
CA GLY A 201 15.16 9.65 -17.33
C GLY A 201 16.46 8.93 -17.67
N THR A 202 16.79 8.87 -18.96
CA THR A 202 18.04 8.25 -19.46
C THR A 202 19.31 8.98 -19.03
N LYS A 203 19.21 10.18 -18.43
CA LYS A 203 20.36 10.92 -17.88
C LYS A 203 20.66 10.51 -16.43
N SER A 204 19.79 9.74 -15.78
CA SER A 204 20.08 9.19 -14.46
C SER A 204 21.30 8.26 -14.52
N GLN A 205 22.20 8.37 -13.54
CA GLN A 205 23.30 7.43 -13.38
C GLN A 205 22.83 6.00 -13.08
N TYR A 206 21.57 5.84 -12.62
CA TYR A 206 20.95 4.56 -12.27
C TYR A 206 20.09 3.99 -13.39
N ALA A 207 19.97 4.67 -14.54
CA ALA A 207 19.10 4.22 -15.63
C ALA A 207 19.41 2.80 -16.12
N GLY A 208 20.69 2.39 -16.04
CA GLY A 208 21.15 1.05 -16.41
C GLY A 208 20.72 -0.06 -15.45
N ASP A 209 20.24 0.25 -14.25
CA ASP A 209 19.80 -0.75 -13.25
C ASP A 209 18.39 -1.30 -13.58
N PHE A 210 17.62 -0.60 -14.42
CA PHE A 210 16.21 -0.88 -14.67
C PHE A 210 15.93 -1.21 -16.15
N ALA A 211 15.22 -2.31 -16.39
CA ALA A 211 14.65 -2.61 -17.69
C ALA A 211 13.62 -1.54 -18.08
N ASP A 212 13.57 -1.18 -19.37
CA ASP A 212 12.64 -0.15 -19.88
C ASP A 212 11.18 -0.48 -19.54
N ASP A 213 10.39 0.53 -19.20
CA ASP A 213 9.02 0.34 -18.71
C ASP A 213 8.04 1.41 -19.20
N TYR A 214 6.77 1.03 -19.27
CA TYR A 214 5.71 1.86 -19.84
C TYR A 214 5.49 3.16 -19.05
N PHE A 215 5.62 3.14 -17.72
CA PHE A 215 5.37 4.31 -16.90
C PHE A 215 6.44 5.39 -17.14
N ARG A 216 7.71 5.01 -17.22
CA ARG A 216 8.80 5.94 -17.58
C ARG A 216 8.62 6.51 -18.99
N GLN A 217 8.23 5.68 -19.95
CA GLN A 217 7.96 6.15 -21.32
C GLN A 217 6.81 7.16 -21.35
N ASP A 218 5.70 6.88 -20.67
CA ASP A 218 4.54 7.78 -20.62
C ASP A 218 4.90 9.12 -19.95
N LEU A 219 5.61 9.08 -18.81
CA LEU A 219 6.11 10.27 -18.14
C LEU A 219 7.06 11.09 -18.99
N GLN A 220 7.96 10.42 -19.73
CA GLN A 220 8.87 11.09 -20.63
C GLN A 220 8.12 11.78 -21.77
N ASN A 221 7.15 11.11 -22.39
CA ASN A 221 6.31 11.66 -23.45
C ASN A 221 5.48 12.85 -22.96
N LEU A 222 4.86 12.73 -21.79
CA LEU A 222 4.14 13.82 -21.13
C LEU A 222 5.07 15.02 -20.88
N SER A 223 6.24 14.76 -20.28
CA SER A 223 7.20 15.81 -19.94
C SER A 223 7.73 16.51 -21.20
N GLN A 224 8.06 15.78 -22.26
CA GLN A 224 8.49 16.38 -23.52
C GLN A 224 7.39 17.22 -24.17
N THR A 225 6.16 16.71 -24.23
CA THR A 225 5.01 17.41 -24.82
C THR A 225 4.74 18.73 -24.08
N VAL A 226 4.73 18.69 -22.75
CA VAL A 226 4.50 19.89 -21.95
C VAL A 226 5.69 20.84 -22.02
N GLN A 227 6.93 20.35 -22.04
CA GLN A 227 8.12 21.20 -22.12
C GLN A 227 8.11 22.03 -23.41
N GLN A 228 7.79 21.41 -24.55
CA GLN A 228 7.64 22.13 -25.82
C GLN A 228 6.55 23.21 -25.75
N GLY A 229 5.43 22.91 -25.10
CA GLY A 229 4.35 23.88 -24.87
C GLY A 229 4.79 25.04 -23.98
N MET A 230 5.54 24.76 -22.91
CA MET A 230 6.03 25.76 -21.97
C MET A 230 7.09 26.67 -22.60
N GLU A 231 8.06 26.12 -23.32
CA GLU A 231 9.14 26.88 -23.96
C GLU A 231 8.63 27.85 -25.02
N ARG A 232 7.66 27.43 -25.86
CA ARG A 232 6.97 28.32 -26.81
C ARG A 232 6.34 29.53 -26.11
N ASN A 233 6.01 29.35 -24.85
CA ASN A 233 5.36 30.32 -24.00
C ASN A 233 6.32 30.91 -22.94
N LYS A 234 7.65 30.83 -23.13
CA LYS A 234 8.65 31.37 -22.19
C LYS A 234 8.42 30.92 -20.72
N GLY A 235 7.79 29.77 -20.52
CA GLY A 235 7.57 29.15 -19.22
C GLY A 235 8.54 28.01 -18.97
N SER A 236 8.42 27.37 -17.82
CA SER A 236 9.21 26.21 -17.43
C SER A 236 8.36 25.18 -16.69
N GLN A 237 8.84 23.95 -16.63
CA GLN A 237 8.27 22.93 -15.76
C GLN A 237 9.38 22.09 -15.13
N GLU A 238 9.05 21.47 -13.99
CA GLU A 238 9.91 20.54 -13.29
C GLU A 238 9.07 19.53 -12.52
N GLN A 239 9.49 18.26 -12.51
CA GLN A 239 8.90 17.22 -11.68
C GLN A 239 9.95 16.70 -10.70
N THR A 240 9.59 16.67 -9.42
CA THR A 240 10.41 16.06 -8.37
C THR A 240 9.72 14.80 -7.90
N PHE A 241 10.47 13.70 -7.75
CA PHE A 241 9.96 12.41 -7.29
C PHE A 241 10.62 12.05 -5.96
N THR A 242 9.82 11.61 -4.99
CA THR A 242 10.30 11.34 -3.63
C THR A 242 9.64 10.06 -3.12
N PRO A 243 10.41 8.99 -2.86
CA PRO A 243 9.91 7.82 -2.15
C PRO A 243 9.31 8.21 -0.81
N VAL A 244 8.31 7.46 -0.36
CA VAL A 244 7.73 7.67 0.97
C VAL A 244 8.24 6.58 1.91
N ASP A 245 9.05 6.98 2.88
CA ASP A 245 9.66 6.07 3.86
C ASP A 245 8.60 5.22 4.57
N GLY A 246 8.85 3.91 4.65
CA GLY A 246 7.94 2.95 5.28
C GLY A 246 6.65 2.65 4.50
N GLN A 247 6.43 3.25 3.32
CA GLN A 247 5.28 2.94 2.46
C GLN A 247 5.66 1.94 1.36
N MET A 248 5.96 0.71 1.78
CA MET A 248 6.33 -0.39 0.90
C MET A 248 5.81 -1.72 1.44
N GLN A 249 5.28 -2.57 0.56
CA GLN A 249 4.95 -3.96 0.84
C GLN A 249 5.72 -4.86 -0.12
N ILE A 250 6.24 -5.98 0.39
CA ILE A 250 7.19 -6.83 -0.34
C ILE A 250 6.79 -8.29 -0.22
N MET A 251 6.72 -8.99 -1.34
CA MET A 251 6.43 -10.43 -1.39
C MET A 251 7.56 -11.18 -2.11
N ARG A 252 8.13 -12.20 -1.45
CA ARG A 252 9.16 -13.08 -2.01
C ARG A 252 8.57 -13.95 -3.11
N SER A 253 9.19 -13.92 -4.29
CA SER A 253 8.88 -14.85 -5.38
C SER A 253 9.47 -16.23 -5.09
N SER A 254 8.89 -17.27 -5.70
CA SER A 254 9.45 -18.64 -5.67
C SER A 254 10.75 -18.76 -6.45
N GLU A 255 11.12 -17.71 -7.20
CA GLU A 255 12.38 -17.58 -7.94
C GLU A 255 13.47 -16.86 -7.12
N GLY A 256 13.17 -16.50 -5.87
CA GLY A 256 14.11 -15.91 -4.91
C GLY A 256 14.30 -14.40 -5.02
N GLY A 257 13.57 -13.74 -5.92
CA GLY A 257 13.51 -12.27 -6.01
C GLY A 257 12.33 -11.71 -5.21
N ASP A 258 12.21 -10.39 -5.17
CA ASP A 258 11.13 -9.71 -4.46
C ASP A 258 10.24 -8.91 -5.41
N LEU A 259 8.92 -9.09 -5.30
CA LEU A 259 7.95 -8.15 -5.85
C LEU A 259 7.68 -7.06 -4.81
N VAL A 260 8.10 -5.85 -5.14
CA VAL A 260 8.03 -4.67 -4.29
C VAL A 260 6.92 -3.76 -4.81
N VAL A 261 5.99 -3.38 -3.93
CA VAL A 261 4.99 -2.34 -4.19
C VAL A 261 5.26 -1.17 -3.25
N ALA A 262 5.53 0.02 -3.80
CA ALA A 262 5.94 1.18 -3.02
C ALA A 262 5.27 2.47 -3.47
N GLN A 263 5.08 3.38 -2.52
CA GLN A 263 4.62 4.74 -2.79
C GLN A 263 5.80 5.67 -3.14
N ILE A 264 5.65 6.41 -4.23
CA ILE A 264 6.51 7.53 -4.60
C ILE A 264 5.60 8.74 -4.82
N ASN A 265 5.81 9.82 -4.09
CA ASN A 265 5.10 11.08 -4.34
C ASN A 265 5.83 11.87 -5.44
N SER A 266 5.08 12.63 -6.25
CA SER A 266 5.69 13.59 -7.16
C SER A 266 5.02 14.95 -7.13
N VAL A 267 5.83 16.01 -7.22
CA VAL A 267 5.35 17.39 -7.33
C VAL A 267 5.74 17.91 -8.70
N TRP A 268 4.72 18.24 -9.49
CA TRP A 268 4.89 18.86 -10.79
C TRP A 268 4.68 20.37 -10.68
N THR A 269 5.76 21.12 -10.83
CA THR A 269 5.74 22.58 -10.83
C THR A 269 5.74 23.09 -12.27
N ARG A 270 4.78 23.96 -12.60
CA ARG A 270 4.66 24.60 -13.91
C ARG A 270 4.60 26.11 -13.75
N THR A 271 5.54 26.82 -14.34
CA THR A 271 5.64 28.29 -14.29
C THR A 271 5.35 28.86 -15.66
N ALA A 272 4.26 29.62 -15.78
CA ALA A 272 3.91 30.33 -17.00
C ALA A 272 4.91 31.45 -17.29
N GLY A 273 5.07 31.80 -18.57
CA GLY A 273 5.90 32.94 -18.95
C GLY A 273 5.34 34.27 -18.46
N GLU A 274 6.17 35.31 -18.51
CA GLU A 274 5.87 36.65 -17.97
C GLU A 274 4.46 37.16 -18.30
N GLY A 275 3.78 37.70 -17.28
CA GLY A 275 2.44 38.29 -17.38
C GLY A 275 1.30 37.29 -17.55
N ARG A 276 1.54 35.98 -17.38
CA ARG A 276 0.52 34.93 -17.54
C ARG A 276 0.31 34.12 -16.27
N GLU A 277 -0.85 33.49 -16.23
CA GLU A 277 -1.25 32.54 -15.21
C GLU A 277 -0.98 31.10 -15.67
N SER A 278 -0.61 30.24 -14.73
CA SER A 278 -0.52 28.80 -14.89
C SER A 278 -1.86 28.19 -14.50
N LEU A 279 -2.47 27.44 -15.42
CA LEU A 279 -3.80 26.85 -15.25
C LEU A 279 -3.73 25.33 -15.09
N PRO A 280 -4.75 24.69 -14.50
CA PRO A 280 -4.85 23.23 -14.45
C PRO A 280 -4.80 22.61 -15.86
N ALA A 281 -4.07 21.50 -16.02
CA ALA A 281 -3.84 20.85 -17.31
C ALA A 281 -4.81 19.68 -17.61
N SER A 282 -5.69 19.34 -16.66
CA SER A 282 -6.67 18.26 -16.82
C SER A 282 -7.98 18.56 -16.07
N ASP A 283 -9.04 17.81 -16.37
CA ASP A 283 -10.31 17.88 -15.63
C ASP A 283 -10.11 17.55 -14.15
N SER A 284 -9.28 16.54 -13.84
CA SER A 284 -8.93 16.15 -12.48
C SER A 284 -8.22 17.27 -11.74
N GLU A 285 -7.22 17.90 -12.37
CA GLU A 285 -6.53 19.03 -11.75
C GLU A 285 -7.47 20.23 -11.54
N ARG A 286 -8.35 20.52 -12.51
CA ARG A 286 -9.34 21.58 -12.40
C ARG A 286 -10.33 21.33 -11.27
N ALA A 287 -10.80 20.09 -11.14
CA ALA A 287 -11.68 19.68 -10.06
C ALA A 287 -11.03 19.83 -8.68
N LEU A 288 -9.74 19.46 -8.56
CA LEU A 288 -8.96 19.57 -7.32
C LEU A 288 -8.56 21.03 -7.01
N PHE A 289 -8.32 21.85 -8.03
CA PHE A 289 -8.01 23.27 -7.84
C PHE A 289 -9.22 24.07 -7.37
N GLY A 290 -10.43 23.67 -7.78
CA GLY A 290 -11.68 24.28 -7.37
C GLY A 290 -11.74 25.78 -7.71
N ASP A 291 -12.13 26.60 -6.73
CA ASP A 291 -12.24 28.05 -6.86
C ASP A 291 -10.91 28.79 -6.58
N GLY A 292 -9.78 28.07 -6.65
CA GLY A 292 -8.46 28.63 -6.48
C GLY A 292 -8.18 29.76 -7.47
N LYS A 293 -7.44 30.79 -7.03
CA LYS A 293 -6.99 31.87 -7.91
C LYS A 293 -5.65 31.49 -8.52
N ALA A 294 -5.59 31.43 -9.85
CA ALA A 294 -4.36 31.15 -10.55
C ALA A 294 -3.30 32.25 -10.34
N THR A 295 -2.04 31.85 -10.29
CA THR A 295 -0.86 32.72 -10.27
C THR A 295 0.05 32.31 -11.43
N SER A 296 1.25 32.86 -11.54
CA SER A 296 2.23 32.44 -12.55
C SER A 296 2.74 31.01 -12.36
N THR A 297 2.62 30.43 -11.16
CA THR A 297 3.18 29.12 -10.84
C THR A 297 2.11 28.21 -10.26
N MET A 298 2.08 26.96 -10.73
CA MET A 298 1.17 25.94 -10.24
C MET A 298 1.96 24.71 -9.81
N LYS A 299 1.57 24.12 -8.68
CA LYS A 299 2.07 22.84 -8.19
C LYS A 299 0.94 21.83 -8.19
N VAL A 300 1.22 20.66 -8.75
CA VAL A 300 0.33 19.49 -8.69
C VAL A 300 1.07 18.38 -7.96
N THR A 301 0.51 17.93 -6.84
CA THR A 301 1.04 16.77 -6.10
C THR A 301 0.33 15.52 -6.58
N TYR A 302 1.11 14.49 -6.88
CA TYR A 302 0.66 13.15 -7.25
C TYR A 302 1.12 12.13 -6.24
N VAL A 303 0.26 11.15 -5.98
CA VAL A 303 0.67 9.87 -5.40
C VAL A 303 0.88 8.89 -6.56
N ASN A 304 2.01 8.20 -6.54
CA ASN A 304 2.32 7.12 -7.47
C ASN A 304 2.53 5.82 -6.68
N VAL A 305 1.89 4.74 -7.08
CA VAL A 305 2.14 3.39 -6.56
C VAL A 305 2.88 2.61 -7.62
N ILE A 306 4.09 2.17 -7.33
CA ILE A 306 4.96 1.45 -8.27
C ILE A 306 5.10 0.01 -7.82
N ALA A 307 4.84 -0.93 -8.73
CA ALA A 307 5.13 -2.35 -8.54
C ALA A 307 6.37 -2.72 -9.37
N MET A 308 7.42 -3.24 -8.74
CA MET A 308 8.66 -3.66 -9.41
C MET A 308 9.15 -5.01 -8.90
N TYR A 309 9.70 -5.82 -9.80
CA TYR A 309 10.38 -7.05 -9.45
C TYR A 309 11.89 -6.82 -9.38
N ILE A 310 12.47 -7.16 -8.23
CA ILE A 310 13.90 -7.11 -7.97
C ILE A 310 14.43 -8.55 -7.96
N PRO A 311 15.25 -8.93 -8.95
CA PRO A 311 15.72 -10.30 -9.05
C PRO A 311 16.83 -10.64 -8.03
N PRO A 312 17.14 -11.94 -7.83
CA PRO A 312 18.25 -12.37 -6.99
C PRO A 312 19.58 -11.78 -7.44
N ALA A 313 20.50 -11.52 -6.49
CA ALA A 313 21.79 -10.85 -6.70
C ALA A 313 22.64 -11.45 -7.83
N LYS A 314 22.53 -12.76 -8.05
CA LYS A 314 23.34 -13.52 -9.02
C LYS A 314 22.62 -13.82 -10.33
N SER A 315 21.44 -13.23 -10.55
CA SER A 315 20.65 -13.46 -11.77
C SER A 315 21.26 -12.80 -13.02
N GLY A 316 21.98 -11.69 -12.85
CA GLY A 316 22.42 -10.84 -13.95
C GLY A 316 21.29 -10.08 -14.66
N ALA A 317 20.07 -10.16 -14.13
CA ALA A 317 18.90 -9.46 -14.66
C ALA A 317 18.78 -8.04 -14.07
N GLN A 318 18.15 -7.14 -14.83
CA GLN A 318 17.79 -5.80 -14.37
C GLN A 318 16.53 -5.85 -13.49
N ILE A 319 16.29 -4.77 -12.74
CA ILE A 319 15.02 -4.56 -12.04
C ILE A 319 13.94 -4.26 -13.08
N THR A 320 12.77 -4.87 -12.95
CA THR A 320 11.66 -4.68 -13.91
C THR A 320 10.46 -4.06 -13.20
N THR A 321 10.04 -2.87 -13.62
CA THR A 321 8.76 -2.31 -13.18
C THR A 321 7.62 -3.02 -13.91
N VAL A 322 6.68 -3.58 -13.15
CA VAL A 322 5.59 -4.40 -13.68
C VAL A 322 4.23 -3.71 -13.67
N GLY A 323 4.08 -2.63 -12.90
CA GLY A 323 2.86 -1.86 -12.88
C GLY A 323 3.03 -0.53 -12.19
N ALA A 324 2.11 0.38 -12.47
CA ALA A 324 2.07 1.68 -11.83
C ALA A 324 0.64 2.22 -11.72
N GLU A 325 0.40 3.00 -10.68
CA GLU A 325 -0.75 3.90 -10.56
C GLU A 325 -0.22 5.32 -10.37
N ARG A 326 -0.95 6.31 -10.91
CA ARG A 326 -0.66 7.73 -10.72
C ARG A 326 -1.95 8.52 -10.64
N GLN A 327 -2.10 9.32 -9.59
CA GLN A 327 -3.26 10.17 -9.38
C GLN A 327 -2.85 11.53 -8.80
N PRO A 328 -3.30 12.67 -9.38
CA PRO A 328 -3.15 13.97 -8.72
C PRO A 328 -4.01 13.96 -7.45
N VAL A 329 -3.46 14.39 -6.33
CA VAL A 329 -4.15 14.44 -5.04
C VAL A 329 -4.29 15.87 -4.52
N LYS A 330 -3.53 16.82 -5.07
CA LYS A 330 -3.56 18.23 -4.68
C LYS A 330 -3.16 19.13 -5.84
N VAL A 331 -3.83 20.27 -5.99
CA VAL A 331 -3.45 21.32 -6.94
C VAL A 331 -3.47 22.66 -6.22
N GLU A 332 -2.41 23.44 -6.38
CA GLU A 332 -2.23 24.71 -5.69
C GLU A 332 -1.49 25.71 -6.58
N ALA A 333 -1.94 26.96 -6.55
CA ALA A 333 -1.23 28.09 -7.15
C ALA A 333 -0.24 28.67 -6.13
N VAL A 334 0.92 29.10 -6.61
CA VAL A 334 2.04 29.61 -5.81
C VAL A 334 2.37 31.04 -6.22
#